data_AF-L1PMU1-F1
#
_entry.id   AF-L1PMU1-F1
#
_cell.length_a   1.000
_cell.length_b   1.000
_cell.length_c   1.000
_cell.angle_alpha   90.00
_cell.angle_beta   90.00
_cell.angle_gamma   90.00
#
_symmetry.space_group_name_H-M   'P 1'
#
loop_
_entity.id
_entity.type
_entity.pdbx_description
1 polymer ?
#
loop_
_entity_poly.entity_id
_entity_poly.type
_entity_poly.pdbx_seq_one_letter_code
_entity_poly.pdbx_strand_id
1 'polypeptide(L)'
;MAATLAATALTGCKKDSGGDDDNVIRFTDSNLTVAVDKTAQVKLFVPSGSGVTDIKSNNTQVAIAGRTGNYLFISVKGVKEGDTTVEVKNGNRSQKAVLNVHVFKENVENKNGFKVDASTIFLKKNEVTNLRSRIKEGSGNYTMSVGNTAFADELGNFQVRGKGEGLHHEITFKDVDKNQEVKVPAYVIIPFKAISAPTELSLNSTYNINLQGVYTTTTTDDGTTNGRFDRVQMTTNGSVTAVFSLETVYDRVNRPIGKAVSGIKVTAKSVGTGSVNLINGDGQILKLNFTVKASVPTSYFIVDADGVLTVKPGAVLPPHVDIPADAKKIGREAFKDKDITSVDLKNVEEIDEDAFHGCVNLTTVTMTRVKVIGKSAFRNTKLTEIDLPASVEKIEKGAFDITNLVKVTCRATTPPAVGTSFRATNSSRRVLYVPAGSIDTYASSWGTEIASYFRGLISNGYKPYPIQ
;
A
#
# COMPACT_ATOMS: atom_id res chain seq x y z
N MET A 1 14.02 -26.32 -29.63
CA MET A 1 13.34 -27.08 -28.56
C MET A 1 12.61 -26.09 -27.66
N ALA A 2 11.30 -26.26 -27.52
CA ALA A 2 10.41 -25.34 -26.83
C ALA A 2 10.73 -25.30 -25.32
N ALA A 3 11.07 -24.12 -24.80
CA ALA A 3 11.14 -23.88 -23.37
C ALA A 3 9.75 -23.48 -22.88
N THR A 4 9.08 -24.43 -22.25
CA THR A 4 7.81 -24.30 -21.53
C THR A 4 7.99 -23.28 -20.40
N LEU A 5 7.30 -22.14 -20.47
CA LEU A 5 7.21 -21.23 -19.33
C LEU A 5 6.27 -21.87 -18.30
N ALA A 6 6.82 -22.25 -17.14
CA ALA A 6 6.07 -22.84 -16.05
C ALA A 6 5.05 -21.82 -15.51
N ALA A 7 3.77 -22.07 -15.75
CA ALA A 7 2.68 -21.39 -15.06
C ALA A 7 2.72 -21.80 -13.58
N THR A 8 3.00 -20.86 -12.69
CA THR A 8 2.86 -21.05 -11.24
C THR A 8 1.37 -21.22 -10.93
N ALA A 9 0.95 -22.46 -10.70
CA ALA A 9 -0.36 -22.78 -10.15
C ALA A 9 -0.41 -22.32 -8.68
N LEU A 10 -1.22 -21.30 -8.40
CA LEU A 10 -1.68 -21.01 -7.04
C LEU A 10 -2.68 -22.10 -6.65
N THR A 11 -2.20 -23.15 -5.99
CA THR A 11 -3.03 -24.24 -5.48
C THR A 11 -3.81 -23.77 -4.25
N GLY A 12 -4.95 -23.12 -4.49
CA GLY A 12 -6.00 -22.97 -3.50
C GLY A 12 -6.81 -24.27 -3.40
N CYS A 13 -6.28 -25.31 -2.76
CA CYS A 13 -7.06 -26.48 -2.43
C CYS A 13 -8.06 -26.13 -1.32
N LYS A 14 -9.30 -25.82 -1.69
CA LYS A 14 -10.44 -25.96 -0.79
C LYS A 14 -11.13 -27.28 -1.15
N LYS A 15 -10.92 -28.30 -0.33
CA LYS A 15 -11.66 -29.56 -0.40
C LYS A 15 -12.97 -29.35 0.35
N ASP A 16 -13.97 -28.79 -0.32
CA ASP A 16 -15.35 -28.86 0.15
C ASP A 16 -15.96 -30.16 -0.41
N SER A 17 -16.03 -31.17 0.45
CA SER A 17 -16.68 -32.44 0.18
C SER A 17 -18.20 -32.22 0.14
N GLY A 18 -18.80 -32.30 -1.04
CA GLY A 18 -20.25 -32.18 -1.21
C GLY A 18 -20.73 -32.56 -2.61
N GLY A 19 -21.02 -33.84 -2.81
CA GLY A 19 -22.09 -34.47 -3.62
C GLY A 19 -22.61 -33.97 -4.98
N ASP A 20 -22.35 -32.75 -5.46
CA ASP A 20 -22.98 -32.18 -6.68
C ASP A 20 -21.96 -31.69 -7.74
N ASP A 21 -20.67 -31.58 -7.39
CA ASP A 21 -19.64 -30.95 -8.23
C ASP A 21 -19.17 -31.77 -9.46
N ASP A 22 -19.58 -33.02 -9.57
CA ASP A 22 -19.12 -33.94 -10.64
C ASP A 22 -20.02 -33.90 -11.90
N ASN A 23 -21.13 -33.15 -11.87
CA ASN A 23 -22.11 -33.10 -12.97
C ASN A 23 -22.12 -31.79 -13.78
N VAL A 24 -21.19 -30.86 -13.55
CA VAL A 24 -21.18 -29.54 -14.20
C VAL A 24 -19.90 -29.31 -15.02
N ILE A 25 -20.03 -28.74 -16.23
CA ILE A 25 -18.88 -28.31 -17.02
C ILE A 25 -18.15 -27.17 -16.27
N ARG A 26 -16.84 -27.32 -16.08
CA ARG A 26 -16.01 -26.32 -15.38
C ARG A 26 -14.56 -26.33 -15.86
N PHE A 27 -13.90 -25.18 -15.82
CA PHE A 27 -12.46 -25.13 -16.02
C PHE A 27 -11.74 -25.65 -14.77
N THR A 28 -10.61 -26.34 -14.95
CA THR A 28 -9.77 -26.76 -13.82
C THR A 28 -9.07 -25.57 -13.16
N ASP A 29 -8.85 -24.51 -13.95
CA ASP A 29 -8.42 -23.20 -13.48
C ASP A 29 -9.35 -22.16 -14.12
N SER A 30 -10.03 -21.38 -13.30
CA SER A 30 -10.96 -20.34 -13.77
C SER A 30 -10.24 -19.09 -14.27
N ASN A 31 -8.91 -19.01 -14.14
CA ASN A 31 -8.10 -17.89 -14.62
C ASN A 31 -7.00 -18.39 -15.57
N LEU A 32 -6.78 -17.65 -16.65
CA LEU A 32 -5.70 -17.90 -17.61
C LEU A 32 -5.00 -16.59 -17.95
N THR A 33 -3.68 -16.59 -17.92
CA THR A 33 -2.86 -15.46 -18.38
C THR A 33 -2.12 -15.84 -19.65
N VAL A 34 -2.20 -15.00 -20.68
CA VAL A 34 -1.56 -15.25 -21.98
C VAL A 34 -0.99 -13.96 -22.58
N ALA A 35 0.18 -14.04 -23.20
CA ALA A 35 0.77 -12.89 -23.88
C ALA A 35 0.12 -12.64 -25.26
N VAL A 36 0.11 -11.39 -25.72
CA VAL A 36 -0.23 -11.04 -27.11
C VAL A 36 0.61 -11.88 -28.09
N ASP A 37 -0.04 -12.43 -29.11
CA ASP A 37 0.50 -13.35 -30.12
C ASP A 37 1.00 -14.70 -29.61
N LYS A 38 0.81 -15.01 -28.32
CA LYS A 38 1.07 -16.34 -27.74
C LYS A 38 -0.23 -17.11 -27.55
N THR A 39 -0.09 -18.43 -27.43
CA THR A 39 -1.19 -19.36 -27.14
C THR A 39 -0.94 -20.05 -25.82
N ALA A 40 -1.93 -20.06 -24.93
CA ALA A 40 -1.92 -20.81 -23.68
C ALA A 40 -3.03 -21.88 -23.69
N GLN A 41 -2.88 -22.93 -22.89
CA GLN A 41 -3.86 -24.01 -22.81
C GLN A 41 -4.44 -24.13 -21.40
N VAL A 42 -5.76 -24.37 -21.32
CA VAL A 42 -6.46 -24.67 -20.06
C VAL A 42 -7.29 -25.94 -20.22
N LYS A 43 -7.46 -26.71 -19.13
CA LYS A 43 -8.31 -27.90 -19.13
C LYS A 43 -9.74 -27.54 -18.75
N LEU A 44 -10.68 -28.09 -19.48
CA LEU A 44 -12.11 -28.05 -19.22
C LEU A 44 -12.58 -29.45 -18.84
N PHE A 45 -13.18 -29.61 -17.66
CA PHE A 45 -13.89 -30.81 -17.27
C PHE A 45 -15.26 -30.87 -17.95
N VAL A 46 -15.56 -32.02 -18.54
CA VAL A 46 -16.83 -32.31 -19.20
C VAL A 46 -17.38 -33.63 -18.62
N PRO A 47 -18.53 -33.60 -17.94
CA PRO A 47 -19.14 -34.81 -17.39
C PRO A 47 -19.51 -35.83 -18.48
N SER A 48 -19.48 -37.12 -18.13
CA SER A 48 -19.90 -38.25 -18.99
C SER A 48 -21.32 -38.02 -19.55
N GLY A 49 -21.52 -38.15 -20.87
CA GLY A 49 -22.83 -37.94 -21.51
C GLY A 49 -23.19 -36.49 -21.88
N SER A 50 -22.37 -35.51 -21.49
CA SER A 50 -22.53 -34.09 -21.86
C SER A 50 -21.82 -33.79 -23.18
N GLY A 51 -22.54 -33.82 -24.30
CA GLY A 51 -21.98 -33.37 -25.58
C GLY A 51 -21.62 -31.88 -25.54
N VAL A 52 -20.36 -31.51 -25.80
CA VAL A 52 -19.98 -30.11 -26.03
C VAL A 52 -20.19 -29.81 -27.51
N THR A 53 -21.27 -29.11 -27.86
CA THR A 53 -21.66 -28.86 -29.26
C THR A 53 -21.43 -27.42 -29.74
N ASP A 54 -21.13 -26.47 -28.84
CA ASP A 54 -20.96 -25.05 -29.18
C ASP A 54 -19.79 -24.43 -28.36
N ILE A 55 -18.57 -24.40 -28.93
CA ILE A 55 -17.47 -23.56 -28.42
C ILE A 55 -17.47 -22.26 -29.24
N LYS A 56 -18.04 -21.19 -28.69
CA LYS A 56 -18.10 -19.87 -29.35
C LYS A 56 -17.23 -18.87 -28.61
N SER A 57 -16.13 -18.45 -29.25
CA SER A 57 -15.39 -17.25 -28.84
C SER A 57 -16.13 -16.02 -29.37
N ASN A 58 -16.28 -14.97 -28.56
CA ASN A 58 -16.83 -13.69 -29.01
C ASN A 58 -15.86 -12.90 -29.94
N ASN A 59 -14.69 -13.46 -30.29
CA ASN A 59 -13.74 -12.88 -31.25
C ASN A 59 -12.85 -13.96 -31.91
N THR A 60 -12.46 -13.77 -33.16
CA THR A 60 -12.06 -14.77 -34.19
C THR A 60 -10.73 -15.55 -34.00
N GLN A 61 -10.28 -15.95 -32.81
CA GLN A 61 -8.95 -16.62 -32.65
C GLN A 61 -8.85 -17.83 -31.67
N VAL A 62 -9.44 -19.00 -31.97
CA VAL A 62 -9.25 -20.23 -31.15
C VAL A 62 -9.11 -21.50 -31.99
N ALA A 63 -8.09 -22.34 -31.70
CA ALA A 63 -7.87 -23.68 -32.28
C ALA A 63 -7.89 -24.76 -31.17
N ILE A 64 -8.65 -25.85 -31.36
CA ILE A 64 -8.82 -26.94 -30.39
C ILE A 64 -7.74 -28.00 -30.60
N ALA A 65 -7.02 -28.39 -29.53
CA ALA A 65 -5.97 -29.41 -29.59
C ALA A 65 -6.30 -30.58 -28.66
N GLY A 66 -6.99 -31.60 -29.18
CA GLY A 66 -7.09 -32.95 -28.61
C GLY A 66 -8.06 -33.17 -27.44
N ARG A 67 -8.52 -34.43 -27.29
CA ARG A 67 -9.38 -34.93 -26.21
C ARG A 67 -8.66 -36.06 -25.46
N THR A 68 -8.73 -36.04 -24.13
CA THR A 68 -8.24 -37.17 -23.30
C THR A 68 -9.18 -37.37 -22.12
N GLY A 69 -9.96 -38.45 -22.14
CA GLY A 69 -10.96 -38.76 -21.11
C GLY A 69 -12.10 -37.73 -21.04
N ASN A 70 -12.49 -37.36 -19.81
CA ASN A 70 -13.51 -36.35 -19.50
C ASN A 70 -12.98 -34.90 -19.57
N TYR A 71 -11.80 -34.67 -20.13
CA TYR A 71 -11.20 -33.35 -20.22
C TYR A 71 -10.92 -32.93 -21.67
N LEU A 72 -11.18 -31.66 -21.95
CA LEU A 72 -10.82 -30.98 -23.20
C LEU A 72 -9.76 -29.92 -22.93
N PHE A 73 -8.78 -29.77 -23.82
CA PHE A 73 -7.83 -28.67 -23.78
C PHE A 73 -8.32 -27.52 -24.67
N ILE A 74 -8.55 -26.37 -24.06
CA ILE A 74 -8.91 -25.14 -24.77
C ILE A 74 -7.64 -24.32 -24.95
N SER A 75 -7.26 -24.04 -26.20
CA SER A 75 -6.14 -23.16 -26.51
C SER A 75 -6.64 -21.72 -26.71
N VAL A 76 -6.16 -20.79 -25.91
CA VAL A 76 -6.52 -19.37 -26.01
C VAL A 76 -5.33 -18.60 -26.56
N LYS A 77 -5.51 -17.90 -27.69
CA LYS A 77 -4.49 -17.01 -28.25
C LYS A 77 -4.73 -15.57 -27.80
N GLY A 78 -3.69 -14.95 -27.24
CA GLY A 78 -3.72 -13.52 -26.91
C GLY A 78 -3.66 -12.67 -28.19
N VAL A 79 -4.59 -11.72 -28.34
CA VAL A 79 -4.69 -10.86 -29.55
C VAL A 79 -4.42 -9.40 -29.24
N LYS A 80 -5.02 -8.91 -28.15
CA LYS A 80 -4.92 -7.53 -27.70
C LYS A 80 -4.89 -7.54 -26.18
N GLU A 81 -4.09 -6.67 -25.60
CA GLU A 81 -4.00 -6.45 -24.16
C GLU A 81 -5.36 -6.10 -23.56
N GLY A 82 -5.65 -6.66 -22.38
CA GLY A 82 -6.87 -6.44 -21.62
C GLY A 82 -7.42 -7.72 -21.00
N ASP A 83 -8.39 -7.53 -20.12
CA ASP A 83 -9.17 -8.61 -19.51
C ASP A 83 -10.34 -9.01 -20.40
N THR A 84 -10.60 -10.30 -20.50
CA THR A 84 -11.75 -10.84 -21.21
C THR A 84 -12.22 -12.15 -20.57
N THR A 85 -13.26 -12.76 -21.12
CA THR A 85 -13.76 -14.05 -20.69
C THR A 85 -13.97 -14.99 -21.87
N VAL A 86 -13.73 -16.28 -21.64
CA VAL A 86 -14.12 -17.37 -22.56
C VAL A 86 -15.23 -18.16 -21.89
N GLU A 87 -16.40 -18.17 -22.52
CA GLU A 87 -17.57 -18.92 -22.04
C GLU A 87 -17.71 -20.23 -22.84
N VAL A 88 -17.89 -21.35 -22.14
CA VAL A 88 -18.18 -22.66 -22.73
C VAL A 88 -19.51 -23.17 -22.19
N LYS A 89 -20.40 -23.61 -23.09
CA LYS A 89 -21.72 -24.15 -22.73
C LYS A 89 -21.82 -25.65 -23.05
N ASN A 90 -22.59 -26.37 -22.25
CA ASN A 90 -23.02 -27.73 -22.57
C ASN A 90 -24.01 -27.70 -23.75
N GLY A 91 -24.17 -28.79 -24.49
CA GLY A 91 -24.99 -28.85 -25.70
C GLY A 91 -26.49 -28.57 -25.51
N ASN A 92 -27.01 -28.69 -24.29
CA ASN A 92 -28.37 -28.26 -23.93
C ASN A 92 -28.46 -26.81 -23.39
N ARG A 93 -27.33 -26.07 -23.38
CA ARG A 93 -27.15 -24.67 -22.93
C ARG A 93 -27.58 -24.36 -21.48
N SER A 94 -27.91 -25.37 -20.68
CA SER A 94 -28.31 -25.21 -19.27
C SER A 94 -27.12 -24.93 -18.34
N GLN A 95 -25.94 -25.43 -18.71
CA GLN A 95 -24.70 -25.29 -17.94
C GLN A 95 -23.70 -24.42 -18.69
N LYS A 96 -22.99 -23.56 -17.94
CA LYS A 96 -21.95 -22.67 -18.45
C LYS A 96 -20.69 -22.74 -17.57
N ALA A 97 -19.53 -22.72 -18.21
CA ALA A 97 -18.24 -22.49 -17.59
C ALA A 97 -17.68 -21.17 -18.12
N VAL A 98 -17.12 -20.35 -17.23
CA VAL A 98 -16.49 -19.08 -17.59
C VAL A 98 -15.02 -19.14 -17.19
N LEU A 99 -14.13 -18.85 -18.13
CA LEU A 99 -12.71 -18.66 -17.91
C LEU A 99 -12.41 -17.17 -17.99
N ASN A 100 -11.85 -16.60 -16.93
CA ASN A 100 -11.29 -15.26 -16.97
C ASN A 100 -9.93 -15.31 -17.66
N VAL A 101 -9.74 -14.48 -18.68
CA VAL A 101 -8.49 -14.42 -19.44
C VAL A 101 -7.89 -13.03 -19.30
N HIS A 102 -6.68 -12.96 -18.75
CA HIS A 102 -5.87 -11.75 -18.76
C HIS A 102 -4.87 -11.82 -19.92
N VAL A 103 -5.05 -10.97 -20.93
CA VAL A 103 -4.09 -10.85 -22.03
C VAL A 103 -3.15 -9.71 -21.73
N PHE A 104 -1.86 -9.99 -21.63
CA PHE A 104 -0.84 -8.97 -21.38
C PHE A 104 0.07 -8.79 -22.60
N LYS A 105 0.61 -7.59 -22.79
CA LYS A 105 1.64 -7.37 -23.79
C LYS A 105 3.01 -7.62 -23.15
N GLU A 106 3.81 -8.52 -23.71
CA GLU A 106 5.20 -8.69 -23.28
C GLU A 106 5.96 -7.39 -23.53
N ASN A 107 6.63 -6.86 -22.50
CA ASN A 107 7.48 -5.69 -22.64
C ASN A 107 8.86 -6.11 -23.19
N VAL A 108 8.93 -6.37 -24.49
CA VAL A 108 10.17 -6.82 -25.15
C VAL A 108 10.70 -5.69 -26.04
N GLU A 109 11.92 -5.26 -25.74
CA GLU A 109 12.66 -4.35 -26.61
C GLU A 109 13.35 -5.16 -27.71
N ASN A 110 13.20 -4.71 -28.96
CA ASN A 110 13.79 -5.36 -30.13
C ASN A 110 14.74 -4.40 -30.86
N LYS A 111 16.04 -4.68 -30.81
CA LYS A 111 17.06 -3.96 -31.58
C LYS A 111 17.67 -4.88 -32.61
N ASN A 112 17.26 -4.73 -33.87
CA ASN A 112 17.79 -5.51 -34.98
C ASN A 112 17.79 -7.04 -34.73
N GLY A 113 16.69 -7.55 -34.17
CA GLY A 113 16.54 -8.97 -33.84
C GLY A 113 17.30 -9.42 -32.58
N PHE A 114 17.85 -8.50 -31.79
CA PHE A 114 18.18 -8.74 -30.39
C PHE A 114 16.97 -8.35 -29.54
N LYS A 115 16.29 -9.37 -28.99
CA LYS A 115 15.05 -9.20 -28.22
C LYS A 115 15.31 -9.48 -26.75
N VAL A 116 15.03 -8.51 -25.90
CA VAL A 116 15.21 -8.60 -24.45
C VAL A 116 13.93 -8.19 -23.75
N ASP A 117 13.53 -8.95 -22.73
CA ASP A 117 12.49 -8.57 -21.78
C ASP A 117 12.93 -7.34 -21.00
N ALA A 118 12.34 -6.20 -21.37
CA ALA A 118 12.58 -4.87 -20.85
C ALA A 118 11.70 -4.55 -19.63
N SER A 119 10.96 -5.52 -19.09
CA SER A 119 10.30 -5.36 -17.80
C SER A 119 11.33 -5.11 -16.70
N THR A 120 10.96 -4.24 -15.75
CA THR A 120 11.80 -3.90 -14.59
C THR A 120 12.28 -5.15 -13.86
N ILE A 121 13.56 -5.17 -13.50
CA ILE A 121 14.21 -6.25 -12.77
C ILE A 121 14.08 -5.99 -11.28
N PHE A 122 13.57 -6.97 -10.54
CA PHE A 122 13.52 -6.93 -9.08
C PHE A 122 14.51 -7.94 -8.51
N LEU A 123 15.54 -7.43 -7.82
CA LEU A 123 16.58 -8.21 -7.16
C LEU A 123 16.29 -8.27 -5.67
N LYS A 124 16.45 -9.43 -5.06
CA LYS A 124 16.47 -9.53 -3.60
C LYS A 124 17.87 -9.21 -3.09
N LYS A 125 17.93 -8.49 -1.97
CA LYS A 125 19.22 -8.18 -1.32
C LYS A 125 19.94 -9.48 -0.94
N ASN A 126 21.22 -9.57 -1.29
CA ASN A 126 22.12 -10.69 -1.03
C ASN A 126 21.73 -12.04 -1.67
N GLU A 127 20.65 -12.11 -2.45
CA GLU A 127 20.28 -13.30 -3.21
C GLU A 127 20.79 -13.21 -4.65
N VAL A 128 21.12 -14.36 -5.23
CA VAL A 128 21.60 -14.46 -6.62
C VAL A 128 20.41 -14.65 -7.54
N THR A 129 20.25 -13.75 -8.52
CA THR A 129 19.24 -13.83 -9.57
C THR A 129 19.91 -14.13 -10.90
N ASN A 130 19.44 -15.15 -11.63
CA ASN A 130 19.86 -15.41 -13.00
C ASN A 130 18.95 -14.66 -13.99
N LEU A 131 19.55 -13.83 -14.84
CA LEU A 131 18.84 -12.98 -15.80
C LEU A 131 18.94 -13.48 -17.25
N ARG A 132 19.54 -14.66 -17.49
CA ARG A 132 19.75 -15.20 -18.84
C ARG A 132 18.45 -15.31 -19.64
N SER A 133 17.36 -15.72 -18.98
CA SER A 133 16.05 -15.94 -19.59
C SER A 133 15.36 -14.66 -20.07
N ARG A 134 15.91 -13.47 -19.75
CA ARG A 134 15.43 -12.20 -20.27
C ARG A 134 15.80 -11.99 -21.74
N ILE A 135 16.90 -12.55 -22.21
CA ILE A 135 17.25 -12.55 -23.63
C ILE A 135 16.34 -13.56 -24.33
N LYS A 136 15.45 -13.08 -25.18
CA LYS A 136 14.45 -13.89 -25.90
C LYS A 136 14.94 -14.32 -27.28
N GLU A 137 15.73 -13.50 -27.94
CA GLU A 137 16.23 -13.74 -29.30
C GLU A 137 17.51 -12.95 -29.56
N GLY A 138 18.40 -13.45 -30.42
CA GLY A 138 19.68 -12.82 -30.77
C GLY A 138 20.65 -13.80 -31.43
N SER A 139 21.94 -13.49 -31.47
CA SER A 139 22.97 -14.30 -32.13
C SER A 139 23.36 -15.57 -31.36
N GLY A 140 23.22 -15.55 -30.03
CA GLY A 140 23.74 -16.57 -29.13
C GLY A 140 24.96 -16.11 -28.31
N ASN A 141 25.68 -15.09 -28.78
CA ASN A 141 26.85 -14.50 -28.13
C ASN A 141 26.48 -13.23 -27.39
N TYR A 142 26.36 -13.32 -26.07
CA TYR A 142 25.82 -12.25 -25.25
C TYR A 142 26.72 -11.92 -24.07
N THR A 143 26.68 -10.66 -23.65
CA THR A 143 27.23 -10.22 -22.37
C THR A 143 26.18 -9.44 -21.58
N MET A 144 26.45 -9.28 -20.29
CA MET A 144 25.65 -8.47 -19.38
C MET A 144 26.61 -7.60 -18.58
N SER A 145 26.18 -6.40 -18.20
CA SER A 145 26.96 -5.55 -17.31
C SER A 145 26.11 -4.81 -16.29
N VAL A 146 26.62 -4.72 -15.07
CA VAL A 146 26.07 -3.88 -14.00
C VAL A 146 26.92 -2.62 -13.88
N GLY A 147 26.42 -1.49 -14.41
CA GLY A 147 27.17 -0.24 -14.49
C GLY A 147 27.48 0.44 -13.15
N ASN A 148 26.95 -0.06 -12.03
CA ASN A 148 27.16 0.49 -10.69
C ASN A 148 27.36 -0.63 -9.67
N THR A 149 28.59 -0.75 -9.16
CA THR A 149 29.00 -1.79 -8.21
C THR A 149 28.45 -1.59 -6.80
N ALA A 150 27.90 -0.42 -6.46
CA ALA A 150 27.18 -0.20 -5.21
C ALA A 150 25.75 -0.76 -5.27
N PHE A 151 25.18 -0.90 -6.48
CA PHE A 151 23.83 -1.43 -6.70
C PHE A 151 23.78 -2.97 -6.62
N ALA A 152 24.63 -3.65 -7.39
CA ALA A 152 24.68 -5.12 -7.42
C ALA A 152 26.07 -5.65 -7.80
N ASP A 153 26.38 -6.88 -7.39
CA ASP A 153 27.52 -7.66 -7.87
C ASP A 153 27.16 -8.43 -9.15
N GLU A 154 28.02 -8.38 -10.15
CA GLU A 154 27.97 -9.25 -11.33
C GLU A 154 28.81 -10.50 -11.07
N LEU A 155 28.20 -11.68 -11.16
CA LEU A 155 28.83 -12.95 -10.77
C LEU A 155 29.21 -13.83 -11.99
N GLY A 156 29.11 -13.29 -13.20
CA GLY A 156 29.24 -14.05 -14.45
C GLY A 156 27.99 -14.87 -14.80
N ASN A 157 27.94 -15.44 -16.01
CA ASN A 157 26.81 -16.24 -16.50
C ASN A 157 25.42 -15.59 -16.28
N PHE A 158 25.33 -14.27 -16.46
CA PHE A 158 24.10 -13.49 -16.27
C PHE A 158 23.53 -13.55 -14.84
N GLN A 159 24.36 -13.89 -13.86
CA GLN A 159 23.98 -13.87 -12.45
C GLN A 159 24.34 -12.52 -11.81
N VAL A 160 23.40 -11.99 -11.03
CA VAL A 160 23.57 -10.75 -10.27
C VAL A 160 23.11 -10.93 -8.83
N ARG A 161 23.73 -10.20 -7.91
CA ARG A 161 23.35 -10.14 -6.49
C ARG A 161 23.15 -8.69 -6.06
N GLY A 162 21.94 -8.33 -5.63
CA GLY A 162 21.66 -6.97 -5.13
C GLY A 162 22.32 -6.68 -3.79
N LYS A 163 22.83 -5.45 -3.56
CA LYS A 163 23.59 -5.10 -2.33
C LYS A 163 22.79 -4.38 -1.25
N GLY A 164 21.90 -3.46 -1.62
CA GLY A 164 21.18 -2.60 -0.67
C GLY A 164 19.72 -2.42 -1.06
N GLU A 165 18.81 -2.55 -0.09
CA GLU A 165 17.37 -2.39 -0.32
C GLU A 165 17.06 -0.96 -0.79
N GLY A 166 16.19 -0.81 -1.79
CA GLY A 166 15.79 0.49 -2.34
C GLY A 166 16.78 1.09 -3.34
N LEU A 167 17.91 0.44 -3.60
CA LEU A 167 18.82 0.86 -4.66
C LEU A 167 18.22 0.57 -6.04
N HIS A 168 18.50 1.44 -6.99
CA HIS A 168 18.03 1.33 -8.38
C HIS A 168 19.14 1.68 -9.36
N HIS A 169 19.19 0.98 -10.49
CA HIS A 169 20.09 1.23 -11.61
C HIS A 169 19.57 0.56 -12.87
N GLU A 170 20.26 0.69 -14.00
CA GLU A 170 20.05 -0.14 -15.19
C GLU A 170 21.03 -1.32 -15.24
N ILE A 171 20.56 -2.46 -15.74
CA ILE A 171 21.40 -3.60 -16.15
C ILE A 171 21.41 -3.66 -17.68
N THR A 172 22.60 -3.70 -18.27
CA THR A 172 22.76 -3.73 -19.73
C THR A 172 22.91 -5.17 -20.19
N PHE A 173 22.15 -5.55 -21.22
CA PHE A 173 22.34 -6.78 -21.99
C PHE A 173 22.87 -6.41 -23.37
N LYS A 174 23.87 -7.15 -23.84
CA LYS A 174 24.49 -6.91 -25.14
C LYS A 174 24.50 -8.18 -25.98
N ASP A 175 24.12 -8.05 -27.24
CA ASP A 175 24.46 -9.00 -28.31
C ASP A 175 25.76 -8.53 -28.96
N VAL A 176 26.82 -9.33 -28.80
CA VAL A 176 28.17 -8.94 -29.21
C VAL A 176 28.30 -8.95 -30.72
N ASP A 177 27.74 -9.96 -31.39
CA ASP A 177 27.88 -10.13 -32.85
C ASP A 177 27.06 -9.09 -33.61
N LYS A 178 25.88 -8.73 -33.07
CA LYS A 178 25.01 -7.70 -33.66
C LYS A 178 25.38 -6.27 -33.22
N ASN A 179 26.27 -6.13 -32.24
CA ASN A 179 26.63 -4.88 -31.59
C ASN A 179 25.39 -4.07 -31.14
N GLN A 180 24.44 -4.74 -30.47
CA GLN A 180 23.21 -4.14 -29.97
C GLN A 180 23.13 -4.25 -28.45
N GLU A 181 22.63 -3.20 -27.80
CA GLU A 181 22.50 -3.14 -26.34
C GLU A 181 21.08 -2.75 -25.93
N VAL A 182 20.55 -3.46 -24.94
CA VAL A 182 19.28 -3.16 -24.27
C VAL A 182 19.56 -2.92 -22.80
N LYS A 183 19.11 -1.78 -22.28
CA LYS A 183 19.25 -1.41 -20.86
C LYS A 183 17.91 -1.59 -20.17
N VAL A 184 17.89 -2.39 -19.12
CA VAL A 184 16.68 -2.71 -18.38
C VAL A 184 16.76 -2.10 -16.98
N PRO A 185 15.77 -1.30 -16.55
CA PRO A 185 15.69 -0.79 -15.19
C PRO A 185 15.68 -1.93 -14.18
N ALA A 186 16.40 -1.77 -13.07
CA ALA A 186 16.57 -2.77 -12.03
C ALA A 186 16.53 -2.13 -10.64
N TYR A 187 15.89 -2.81 -9.70
CA TYR A 187 15.70 -2.38 -8.32
C TYR A 187 16.08 -3.50 -7.38
N VAL A 188 16.75 -3.18 -6.28
CA VAL A 188 16.90 -4.10 -5.16
C VAL A 188 15.71 -3.88 -4.24
N ILE A 189 14.91 -4.93 -4.01
CA ILE A 189 13.63 -4.80 -3.33
C ILE A 189 13.79 -4.52 -1.84
N ILE A 190 12.86 -3.73 -1.31
CA ILE A 190 12.58 -3.47 0.10
C ILE A 190 11.45 -4.44 0.45
N PRO A 191 11.58 -5.21 1.56
CA PRO A 191 10.52 -6.10 1.99
C PRO A 191 9.18 -5.38 2.17
N PHE A 192 8.12 -5.90 1.54
CA PHE A 192 6.78 -5.34 1.64
C PHE A 192 6.14 -5.70 2.98
N LYS A 193 5.97 -4.70 3.86
CA LYS A 193 5.59 -4.90 5.27
C LYS A 193 4.61 -3.84 5.74
N ALA A 194 3.77 -4.20 6.71
CA ALA A 194 3.00 -3.24 7.49
C ALA A 194 3.74 -2.87 8.78
N ILE A 195 3.72 -1.59 9.13
CA ILE A 195 4.35 -1.06 10.34
C ILE A 195 3.29 -1.04 11.44
N SER A 196 3.51 -1.81 12.51
CA SER A 196 2.66 -1.85 13.71
C SER A 196 1.18 -2.15 13.42
N ALA A 197 0.89 -3.02 12.45
CA ALA A 197 -0.49 -3.43 12.15
C ALA A 197 -1.11 -4.19 13.34
N PRO A 198 -2.26 -3.76 13.86
CA PRO A 198 -2.95 -4.50 14.92
C PRO A 198 -3.52 -5.81 14.39
N THR A 199 -3.58 -6.83 15.23
CA THR A 199 -4.25 -8.11 14.93
C THR A 199 -5.69 -8.15 15.43
N GLU A 200 -6.07 -7.22 16.31
CA GLU A 200 -7.42 -7.08 16.86
C GLU A 200 -7.95 -5.67 16.61
N LEU A 201 -9.21 -5.58 16.19
CA LEU A 201 -9.90 -4.32 15.92
C LEU A 201 -11.19 -4.25 16.74
N SER A 202 -11.52 -3.06 17.20
CA SER A 202 -12.83 -2.75 17.78
C SER A 202 -13.85 -2.49 16.66
N LEU A 203 -15.07 -3.02 16.79
CA LEU A 203 -16.16 -2.79 15.82
C LEU A 203 -16.43 -1.29 15.64
N ASN A 204 -16.68 -0.88 14.40
CA ASN A 204 -16.89 0.51 13.96
C ASN A 204 -15.68 1.44 14.09
N SER A 205 -14.55 0.95 14.60
CA SER A 205 -13.30 1.70 14.67
C SER A 205 -12.55 1.67 13.35
N THR A 206 -11.61 2.61 13.20
CA THR A 206 -10.78 2.71 12.00
C THR A 206 -9.31 2.91 12.35
N TYR A 207 -8.44 2.18 11.66
CA TYR A 207 -7.01 2.09 11.94
C TYR A 207 -6.20 2.49 10.71
N ASN A 208 -5.29 3.43 10.88
CA ASN A 208 -4.32 3.77 9.84
C ASN A 208 -3.09 2.89 10.03
N ILE A 209 -2.69 2.17 8.97
CA ILE A 209 -1.57 1.23 8.97
C ILE A 209 -0.60 1.70 7.90
N ASN A 210 0.61 2.06 8.30
CA ASN A 210 1.66 2.47 7.37
C ASN A 210 2.28 1.24 6.70
N LEU A 211 2.66 1.39 5.42
CA LEU A 211 3.28 0.35 4.63
C LEU A 211 4.73 0.73 4.28
N GLN A 212 5.62 -0.25 4.30
CA GLN A 212 6.99 -0.17 3.82
C GLN A 212 7.15 -1.08 2.60
N GLY A 213 8.04 -0.73 1.67
CA GLY A 213 8.26 -1.51 0.44
C GLY A 213 7.21 -1.24 -0.64
N VAL A 214 6.58 -0.07 -0.58
CA VAL A 214 5.74 0.44 -1.67
C VAL A 214 6.65 1.17 -2.66
N TYR A 215 6.66 0.70 -3.90
CA TYR A 215 7.43 1.31 -4.98
C TYR A 215 6.61 2.33 -5.74
N THR A 216 7.15 3.53 -5.85
CA THR A 216 6.65 4.57 -6.75
C THR A 216 7.50 4.58 -8.02
N THR A 217 6.92 4.28 -9.18
CA THR A 217 7.61 4.43 -10.46
C THR A 217 7.57 5.90 -10.89
N THR A 218 8.67 6.44 -11.42
CA THR A 218 8.69 7.82 -11.95
C THR A 218 8.03 7.96 -13.33
N THR A 219 7.64 6.85 -13.95
CA THR A 219 6.94 6.81 -15.23
C THR A 219 5.44 6.96 -15.00
N THR A 220 4.89 8.09 -15.47
CA THR A 220 3.45 8.26 -15.69
C THR A 220 2.98 7.21 -16.69
N ASP A 221 1.94 6.43 -16.37
CA ASP A 221 1.45 5.36 -17.26
C ASP A 221 0.88 5.85 -18.61
N ASP A 222 0.68 7.16 -18.84
CA ASP A 222 0.31 7.70 -20.17
C ASP A 222 0.52 9.22 -20.35
N GLY A 223 1.20 9.90 -19.44
CA GLY A 223 1.61 11.29 -19.64
C GLY A 223 0.48 12.33 -19.75
N THR A 224 -0.77 11.96 -19.46
CA THR A 224 -1.89 12.92 -19.46
C THR A 224 -2.74 12.75 -18.19
N THR A 225 -2.43 13.61 -17.21
CA THR A 225 -3.14 13.90 -15.94
C THR A 225 -2.76 13.08 -14.70
N ASN A 226 -2.75 13.79 -13.54
CA ASN A 226 -2.58 13.31 -12.17
C ASN A 226 -2.74 11.78 -11.95
N GLY A 227 -1.62 11.06 -11.88
CA GLY A 227 -1.60 9.60 -11.76
C GLY A 227 -1.28 9.08 -10.36
N ARG A 228 -1.59 7.80 -10.14
CA ARG A 228 -1.13 7.00 -8.99
C ARG A 228 0.24 6.42 -9.35
N PHE A 229 1.28 6.79 -8.59
CA PHE A 229 2.67 6.45 -8.90
C PHE A 229 3.07 5.06 -8.40
N ASP A 230 2.20 4.41 -7.64
CA ASP A 230 2.37 3.06 -7.12
C ASP A 230 1.45 2.05 -7.83
N ARG A 231 1.91 0.80 -7.90
CA ARG A 231 1.10 -0.33 -8.39
C ARG A 231 0.69 -1.23 -7.22
N VAL A 232 0.04 -0.66 -6.19
CA VAL A 232 -0.47 -1.47 -5.08
C VAL A 232 -1.91 -1.89 -5.34
N GLN A 233 -2.13 -3.19 -5.46
CA GLN A 233 -3.45 -3.81 -5.47
C GLN A 233 -3.87 -4.17 -4.05
N MET A 234 -5.15 -4.04 -3.75
CA MET A 234 -5.72 -4.37 -2.45
C MET A 234 -7.03 -5.12 -2.62
N THR A 235 -7.19 -6.18 -1.84
CA THR A 235 -8.45 -6.90 -1.70
C THR A 235 -8.78 -7.06 -0.23
N THR A 236 -10.04 -6.86 0.12
CA THR A 236 -10.52 -7.02 1.50
C THR A 236 -11.57 -8.12 1.57
N ASN A 237 -11.63 -8.83 2.69
CA ASN A 237 -12.58 -9.91 2.91
C ASN A 237 -13.03 -9.94 4.38
N GLY A 238 -14.25 -10.43 4.61
CA GLY A 238 -14.83 -10.65 5.93
C GLY A 238 -15.21 -9.37 6.64
N SER A 239 -14.87 -9.29 7.93
CA SER A 239 -15.32 -8.28 8.88
C SER A 239 -14.73 -6.87 8.72
N VAL A 240 -13.91 -6.62 7.69
CA VAL A 240 -13.21 -5.34 7.49
C VAL A 240 -13.34 -4.83 6.06
N THR A 241 -13.29 -3.51 5.92
CA THR A 241 -13.05 -2.83 4.63
C THR A 241 -11.77 -2.01 4.74
N ALA A 242 -11.08 -1.76 3.64
CA ALA A 242 -9.90 -0.90 3.65
C ALA A 242 -9.87 0.02 2.43
N VAL A 243 -9.28 1.19 2.62
CA VAL A 243 -8.97 2.15 1.55
C VAL A 243 -7.50 2.52 1.63
N PHE A 244 -6.91 2.96 0.53
CA PHE A 244 -5.52 3.41 0.53
C PHE A 244 -5.35 4.73 1.30
N SER A 245 -4.31 4.81 2.10
CA SER A 245 -3.76 6.07 2.60
C SER A 245 -2.74 6.56 1.59
N LEU A 246 -2.95 7.77 1.07
CA LEU A 246 -2.16 8.33 -0.03
C LEU A 246 -1.37 9.55 0.45
N GLU A 247 -0.10 9.60 0.08
CA GLU A 247 0.76 10.77 0.21
C GLU A 247 0.98 11.44 -1.15
N THR A 248 1.06 12.76 -1.15
CA THR A 248 1.37 13.53 -2.36
C THR A 248 2.86 13.38 -2.69
N VAL A 249 3.14 13.01 -3.93
CA VAL A 249 4.50 12.98 -4.48
C VAL A 249 4.80 14.34 -5.10
N TYR A 250 5.99 14.87 -4.79
CA TYR A 250 6.45 16.17 -5.28
C TYR A 250 7.66 16.00 -6.19
N ASP A 251 7.77 16.85 -7.21
CA ASP A 251 8.99 16.96 -8.00
C ASP A 251 10.13 17.67 -7.23
N ARG A 252 11.29 17.79 -7.87
CA ARG A 252 12.48 18.44 -7.27
C ARG A 252 12.30 19.93 -6.97
N VAL A 253 11.25 20.56 -7.52
CA VAL A 253 10.90 21.97 -7.28
C VAL A 253 9.63 22.09 -6.43
N ASN A 254 9.25 21.02 -5.71
CA ASN A 254 8.15 20.96 -4.76
C ASN A 254 6.75 21.17 -5.38
N ARG A 255 6.56 20.82 -6.66
CA ARG A 255 5.24 20.79 -7.30
C ARG A 255 4.62 19.39 -7.15
N PRO A 256 3.33 19.28 -6.79
CA PRO A 256 2.67 17.99 -6.68
C PRO A 256 2.58 17.36 -8.07
N ILE A 257 3.10 16.15 -8.22
CA ILE A 257 3.09 15.39 -9.48
C ILE A 257 2.18 14.16 -9.40
N GLY A 258 1.77 13.75 -8.21
CA GLY A 258 0.63 12.84 -8.00
C GLY A 258 0.58 12.24 -6.62
N LYS A 259 0.13 10.99 -6.50
CA LYS A 259 -0.08 10.32 -5.21
C LYS A 259 0.57 8.95 -5.17
N ALA A 260 1.06 8.58 -3.99
CA ALA A 260 1.64 7.29 -3.68
C ALA A 260 0.98 6.68 -2.44
N VAL A 261 0.78 5.37 -2.43
CA VAL A 261 0.36 4.64 -1.25
C VAL A 261 1.44 4.72 -0.18
N SER A 262 1.11 5.33 0.94
CA SER A 262 1.91 5.30 2.17
C SER A 262 1.36 4.32 3.20
N GLY A 263 0.10 3.90 3.05
CA GLY A 263 -0.56 3.02 3.99
C GLY A 263 -1.94 2.55 3.54
N ILE A 264 -2.66 1.96 4.47
CA ILE A 264 -4.09 1.66 4.35
C ILE A 264 -4.83 2.17 5.58
N LYS A 265 -6.11 2.51 5.37
CA LYS A 265 -7.07 2.81 6.42
C LYS A 265 -8.08 1.68 6.49
N VAL A 266 -8.01 0.87 7.53
CA VAL A 266 -8.84 -0.32 7.75
C VAL A 266 -9.98 0.01 8.70
N THR A 267 -11.22 -0.21 8.26
CA THR A 267 -12.43 -0.01 9.07
C THR A 267 -13.06 -1.36 9.40
N ALA A 268 -13.32 -1.58 10.69
CA ALA A 268 -14.03 -2.75 11.18
C ALA A 268 -15.56 -2.59 10.98
N LYS A 269 -16.21 -3.53 10.30
CA LYS A 269 -17.63 -3.45 9.90
C LYS A 269 -18.56 -4.39 10.66
N SER A 270 -18.07 -5.57 11.05
CA SER A 270 -18.85 -6.56 11.80
C SER A 270 -17.94 -7.36 12.71
N VAL A 271 -18.48 -7.94 13.79
CA VAL A 271 -17.70 -8.86 14.65
C VAL A 271 -17.32 -10.10 13.86
N GLY A 272 -16.09 -10.60 14.06
CA GLY A 272 -15.58 -11.78 13.35
C GLY A 272 -14.21 -11.55 12.73
N THR A 273 -13.80 -12.42 11.81
CA THR A 273 -12.49 -12.34 11.17
C THR A 273 -12.54 -11.51 9.89
N GLY A 274 -11.55 -10.66 9.67
CA GLY A 274 -11.36 -9.93 8.42
C GLY A 274 -9.92 -10.03 7.93
N SER A 275 -9.70 -9.78 6.65
CA SER A 275 -8.35 -9.74 6.08
C SER A 275 -8.20 -8.67 5.01
N VAL A 276 -7.00 -8.12 4.91
CA VAL A 276 -6.56 -7.26 3.81
C VAL A 276 -5.37 -7.92 3.14
N ASN A 277 -5.49 -8.23 1.85
CA ASN A 277 -4.40 -8.75 1.02
C ASN A 277 -3.92 -7.64 0.10
N LEU A 278 -2.63 -7.39 0.10
CA LEU A 278 -1.96 -6.36 -0.69
C LEU A 278 -0.93 -7.01 -1.61
N ILE A 279 -0.82 -6.50 -2.83
CA ILE A 279 0.25 -6.84 -3.78
C ILE A 279 0.85 -5.52 -4.23
N ASN A 280 2.15 -5.31 -4.02
CA ASN A 280 2.83 -4.10 -4.47
C ASN A 280 3.31 -4.23 -5.93
N GLY A 281 3.96 -3.19 -6.44
CA GLY A 281 4.37 -3.13 -7.85
C GLY A 281 5.51 -4.06 -8.26
N ASP A 282 6.19 -4.71 -7.30
CA ASP A 282 7.20 -5.74 -7.56
C ASP A 282 6.67 -7.18 -7.36
N GLY A 283 5.36 -7.32 -7.06
CA GLY A 283 4.68 -8.59 -6.91
C GLY A 283 4.79 -9.22 -5.51
N GLN A 284 5.42 -8.56 -4.54
CA GLN A 284 5.40 -9.02 -3.15
C GLN A 284 3.97 -8.98 -2.59
N ILE A 285 3.62 -10.03 -1.84
CA ILE A 285 2.30 -10.19 -1.22
C ILE A 285 2.41 -9.92 0.28
N LEU A 286 1.53 -9.06 0.80
CA LEU A 286 1.36 -8.80 2.22
C LEU A 286 -0.08 -9.12 2.64
N LYS A 287 -0.22 -10.06 3.58
CA LYS A 287 -1.51 -10.47 4.13
C LYS A 287 -1.65 -10.02 5.58
N LEU A 288 -2.65 -9.20 5.86
CA LEU A 288 -3.01 -8.75 7.19
C LEU A 288 -4.32 -9.43 7.61
N ASN A 289 -4.31 -10.09 8.78
CA ASN A 289 -5.48 -10.75 9.33
C ASN A 289 -5.89 -10.05 10.62
N PHE A 290 -7.19 -9.86 10.79
CA PHE A 290 -7.78 -9.10 11.88
C PHE A 290 -8.89 -9.92 12.56
N THR A 291 -8.96 -9.81 13.88
CA THR A 291 -10.13 -10.23 14.66
C THR A 291 -10.88 -8.98 15.10
N VAL A 292 -12.07 -8.77 14.55
CA VAL A 292 -12.96 -7.69 14.97
C VAL A 292 -13.76 -8.16 16.17
N LYS A 293 -13.57 -7.51 17.31
CA LYS A 293 -14.36 -7.72 18.52
C LYS A 293 -15.47 -6.68 18.59
N ALA A 294 -16.56 -7.02 19.29
CA ALA A 294 -17.61 -6.06 19.56
C ALA A 294 -16.98 -4.78 20.14
N SER A 295 -17.40 -3.64 19.62
CA SER A 295 -17.06 -2.36 20.23
C SER A 295 -17.55 -2.50 21.67
N VAL A 296 -16.69 -2.17 22.62
CA VAL A 296 -17.15 -2.02 24.00
C VAL A 296 -17.26 -0.51 24.23
N PRO A 297 -18.30 0.19 23.72
CA PRO A 297 -18.46 1.57 24.08
C PRO A 297 -19.01 1.61 25.52
N THR A 298 -18.41 2.47 26.36
CA THR A 298 -18.83 2.96 27.70
C THR A 298 -18.17 2.38 28.97
N SER A 299 -17.41 1.27 28.92
CA SER A 299 -16.91 0.67 30.19
C SER A 299 -15.61 1.28 30.74
N TYR A 300 -14.80 1.98 29.94
CA TYR A 300 -13.48 2.47 30.39
C TYR A 300 -13.42 3.93 30.83
N PHE A 301 -14.41 4.75 30.48
CA PHE A 301 -14.32 6.20 30.62
C PHE A 301 -15.41 6.76 31.55
N ILE A 302 -15.08 7.86 32.21
CA ILE A 302 -16.03 8.74 32.90
C ILE A 302 -16.03 10.02 32.08
N VAL A 303 -17.20 10.45 31.63
CA VAL A 303 -17.41 11.75 31.00
C VAL A 303 -18.32 12.54 31.92
N ASP A 304 -17.84 13.66 32.43
CA ASP A 304 -18.64 14.51 33.32
C ASP A 304 -19.62 15.40 32.55
N ALA A 305 -20.40 16.20 33.28
CA ALA A 305 -21.42 17.08 32.69
C ALA A 305 -20.83 18.16 31.75
N ASP A 306 -19.55 18.50 31.93
CA ASP A 306 -18.83 19.47 31.09
C ASP A 306 -18.15 18.79 29.87
N GLY A 307 -18.34 17.47 29.72
CA GLY A 307 -17.77 16.68 28.64
C GLY A 307 -16.28 16.36 28.85
N VAL A 308 -15.76 16.46 30.09
CA VAL A 308 -14.38 16.09 30.42
C VAL A 308 -14.29 14.58 30.58
N LEU A 309 -13.44 13.96 29.77
CA LEU A 309 -13.18 12.54 29.80
C LEU A 309 -11.98 12.20 30.68
N THR A 310 -12.18 11.23 31.57
CA THR A 310 -11.11 10.54 32.31
C THR A 310 -11.24 9.02 32.14
N VAL A 311 -10.15 8.29 32.37
CA VAL A 311 -10.15 6.82 32.36
C VAL A 311 -10.54 6.31 33.74
N LYS A 312 -11.48 5.36 33.81
CA LYS A 312 -11.91 4.72 35.07
C LYS A 312 -10.70 4.09 35.78
N PRO A 313 -10.60 4.20 37.11
CA PRO A 313 -9.56 3.53 37.87
C PRO A 313 -9.49 2.03 37.56
N GLY A 314 -8.29 1.52 37.28
CA GLY A 314 -8.06 0.10 36.98
C GLY A 314 -8.49 -0.35 35.57
N ALA A 315 -9.01 0.53 34.71
CA ALA A 315 -9.35 0.18 33.34
C ALA A 315 -8.09 -0.16 32.52
N VAL A 316 -8.08 -1.37 31.96
CA VAL A 316 -7.10 -1.78 30.94
C VAL A 316 -7.65 -1.38 29.58
N LEU A 317 -7.02 -0.41 28.94
CA LEU A 317 -7.46 0.10 27.65
C LEU A 317 -7.02 -0.83 26.51
N PRO A 318 -7.85 -0.98 25.46
CA PRO A 318 -7.40 -1.60 24.22
C PRO A 318 -6.30 -0.74 23.54
N PRO A 319 -5.48 -1.30 22.63
CA PRO A 319 -4.45 -0.55 21.92
C PRO A 319 -4.98 0.67 21.15
N HIS A 320 -6.20 0.60 20.64
CA HIS A 320 -6.85 1.73 19.98
C HIS A 320 -8.05 2.21 20.78
N VAL A 321 -8.09 3.52 21.00
CA VAL A 321 -9.15 4.18 21.76
C VAL A 321 -9.96 5.12 20.86
N ASP A 322 -11.26 4.86 20.77
CA ASP A 322 -12.24 5.82 20.26
C ASP A 322 -12.80 6.65 21.42
N ILE A 323 -12.70 7.97 21.32
CA ILE A 323 -13.29 8.87 22.30
C ILE A 323 -14.82 8.95 22.09
N PRO A 324 -15.63 8.75 23.17
CA PRO A 324 -17.07 8.94 23.14
C PRO A 324 -17.50 10.30 22.55
N ALA A 325 -18.68 10.34 21.91
CA ALA A 325 -19.14 11.53 21.19
C ALA A 325 -19.48 12.74 22.09
N ASP A 326 -19.84 12.45 23.34
CA ASP A 326 -20.13 13.39 24.41
C ASP A 326 -18.87 13.95 25.08
N ALA A 327 -17.72 13.31 24.93
CA ALA A 327 -16.44 13.84 25.41
C ALA A 327 -15.95 15.00 24.52
N LYS A 328 -15.96 16.21 25.08
CA LYS A 328 -15.44 17.44 24.47
C LYS A 328 -14.04 17.79 24.92
N LYS A 329 -13.62 17.29 26.09
CA LYS A 329 -12.30 17.54 26.65
C LYS A 329 -11.65 16.24 27.11
N ILE A 330 -10.33 16.14 26.99
CA ILE A 330 -9.56 15.09 27.66
C ILE A 330 -8.98 15.68 28.93
N GLY A 331 -9.37 15.12 30.08
CA GLY A 331 -8.97 15.63 31.38
C GLY A 331 -7.48 15.46 31.68
N ARG A 332 -7.01 16.24 32.66
CA ARG A 332 -5.62 16.20 33.14
C ARG A 332 -5.18 14.77 33.47
N GLU A 333 -4.04 14.37 32.91
CA GLU A 333 -3.44 13.03 33.08
C GLU A 333 -4.34 11.83 32.68
N ALA A 334 -5.45 12.03 31.96
CA ALA A 334 -6.45 10.98 31.72
C ALA A 334 -5.90 9.67 31.13
N PHE A 335 -4.96 9.77 30.18
CA PHE A 335 -4.28 8.64 29.55
C PHE A 335 -2.80 8.54 29.95
N LYS A 336 -2.35 9.24 30.98
CA LYS A 336 -0.94 9.21 31.38
C LYS A 336 -0.44 7.78 31.62
N ASP A 337 0.72 7.48 31.04
CA ASP A 337 1.41 6.19 31.06
C ASP A 337 0.54 4.99 30.59
N LYS A 338 -0.48 5.22 29.75
CA LYS A 338 -1.32 4.15 29.21
C LYS A 338 -0.68 3.50 27.97
N ASP A 339 -0.85 2.19 27.85
CA ASP A 339 -0.33 1.40 26.74
C ASP A 339 -1.28 1.39 25.52
N ILE A 340 -1.51 2.58 24.97
CA ILE A 340 -2.29 2.76 23.73
C ILE A 340 -1.35 3.01 22.55
N THR A 341 -1.70 2.47 21.39
CA THR A 341 -1.00 2.68 20.11
C THR A 341 -1.67 3.75 19.26
N SER A 342 -2.97 3.97 19.41
CA SER A 342 -3.69 4.99 18.66
C SER A 342 -4.93 5.54 19.39
N VAL A 343 -5.28 6.80 19.10
CA VAL A 343 -6.48 7.45 19.64
C VAL A 343 -7.16 8.35 18.62
N ASP A 344 -8.49 8.27 18.55
CA ASP A 344 -9.34 9.16 17.73
C ASP A 344 -9.98 10.26 18.59
N LEU A 345 -9.49 11.50 18.45
CA LEU A 345 -9.93 12.70 19.17
C LEU A 345 -10.83 13.60 18.30
N LYS A 346 -11.52 13.07 17.28
CA LYS A 346 -12.32 13.87 16.34
C LYS A 346 -13.41 14.76 16.96
N ASN A 347 -13.87 14.46 18.17
CA ASN A 347 -14.92 15.20 18.88
C ASN A 347 -14.37 16.13 19.99
N VAL A 348 -13.07 16.08 20.24
CA VAL A 348 -12.40 16.78 21.33
C VAL A 348 -12.01 18.19 20.88
N GLU A 349 -12.27 19.17 21.72
CA GLU A 349 -11.91 20.58 21.54
C GLU A 349 -10.72 20.98 22.44
N GLU A 350 -10.52 20.30 23.58
CA GLU A 350 -9.46 20.62 24.54
C GLU A 350 -8.78 19.37 25.08
N ILE A 351 -7.44 19.40 25.11
CA ILE A 351 -6.60 18.34 25.68
C ILE A 351 -5.82 18.96 26.82
N ASP A 352 -6.04 18.49 28.05
CA ASP A 352 -5.48 19.13 29.24
C ASP A 352 -4.03 18.69 29.54
N GLU A 353 -3.44 19.26 30.60
CA GLU A 353 -2.06 18.99 31.03
C GLU A 353 -1.80 17.47 31.19
N ASP A 354 -0.67 17.02 30.63
CA ASP A 354 -0.17 15.64 30.72
C ASP A 354 -1.16 14.56 30.24
N ALA A 355 -2.22 14.91 29.49
CA ALA A 355 -3.31 14.00 29.12
C ALA A 355 -2.85 12.66 28.52
N PHE A 356 -1.82 12.66 27.67
CA PHE A 356 -1.20 11.46 27.05
C PHE A 356 0.30 11.37 27.34
N HIS A 357 0.78 12.00 28.42
CA HIS A 357 2.18 11.96 28.79
C HIS A 357 2.59 10.50 29.08
N GLY A 358 3.64 10.03 28.43
CA GLY A 358 4.21 8.71 28.70
C GLY A 358 3.45 7.57 28.04
N CYS A 359 2.52 7.85 27.11
CA CYS A 359 1.98 6.83 26.21
C CYS A 359 3.06 6.40 25.19
N VAL A 360 4.05 5.64 25.66
CA VAL A 360 5.29 5.32 24.93
C VAL A 360 5.08 4.47 23.66
N ASN A 361 3.88 3.94 23.45
CA ASN A 361 3.53 3.19 22.25
C ASN A 361 2.57 3.94 21.32
N LEU A 362 2.13 5.15 21.68
CA LEU A 362 1.22 5.96 20.89
C LEU A 362 1.92 6.47 19.63
N THR A 363 1.52 5.92 18.48
CA THR A 363 2.06 6.26 17.15
C THR A 363 1.08 7.00 16.26
N THR A 364 -0.20 7.05 16.62
CA THR A 364 -1.23 7.66 15.78
C THR A 364 -2.27 8.41 16.60
N VAL A 365 -2.48 9.69 16.30
CA VAL A 365 -3.50 10.53 16.91
C VAL A 365 -4.28 11.20 15.79
N THR A 366 -5.62 11.15 15.85
CA THR A 366 -6.49 11.89 14.91
C THR A 366 -7.13 13.06 15.65
N MET A 367 -6.95 14.29 15.15
CA MET A 367 -7.53 15.52 15.73
C MET A 367 -8.14 16.37 14.62
N THR A 368 -9.45 16.64 14.68
CA THR A 368 -10.14 17.44 13.66
C THR A 368 -10.76 18.73 14.20
N ARG A 369 -10.94 18.82 15.52
CA ARG A 369 -11.65 19.94 16.19
C ARG A 369 -10.90 20.57 17.37
N VAL A 370 -9.71 20.06 17.69
CA VAL A 370 -8.94 20.50 18.85
C VAL A 370 -8.55 21.97 18.69
N LYS A 371 -8.80 22.76 19.74
CA LYS A 371 -8.48 24.18 19.87
C LYS A 371 -7.29 24.41 20.81
N VAL A 372 -7.26 23.69 21.93
CA VAL A 372 -6.23 23.88 22.97
C VAL A 372 -5.54 22.56 23.27
N ILE A 373 -4.20 22.60 23.28
CA ILE A 373 -3.35 21.47 23.65
C ILE A 373 -2.50 21.89 24.85
N GLY A 374 -2.78 21.27 25.99
CA GLY A 374 -2.22 21.59 27.30
C GLY A 374 -0.74 21.19 27.44
N LYS A 375 -0.16 21.70 28.54
CA LYS A 375 1.25 21.49 28.87
C LYS A 375 1.60 19.99 28.90
N SER A 376 2.68 19.62 28.22
CA SER A 376 3.18 18.22 28.15
C SER A 376 2.17 17.16 27.68
N ALA A 377 1.05 17.55 27.05
CA ALA A 377 -0.05 16.66 26.69
C ALA A 377 0.38 15.38 25.94
N PHE A 378 1.33 15.45 24.99
CA PHE A 378 1.83 14.29 24.24
C PHE A 378 3.32 14.01 24.49
N ARG A 379 3.86 14.47 25.63
CA ARG A 379 5.27 14.28 25.98
C ARG A 379 5.62 12.79 26.08
N ASN A 380 6.79 12.41 25.57
CA ASN A 380 7.31 11.03 25.61
C ASN A 380 6.41 9.98 24.91
N THR A 381 5.72 10.37 23.84
CA THR A 381 5.00 9.44 22.94
C THR A 381 5.91 8.95 21.80
N LYS A 382 5.41 8.04 20.95
CA LYS A 382 6.12 7.50 19.77
C LYS A 382 5.68 8.12 18.44
N LEU A 383 5.01 9.26 18.47
CA LEU A 383 4.57 9.96 17.26
C LEU A 383 5.78 10.40 16.42
N THR A 384 5.74 10.05 15.13
CA THR A 384 6.72 10.53 14.14
C THR A 384 6.21 11.71 13.33
N GLU A 385 4.89 11.84 13.22
CA GLU A 385 4.22 12.98 12.60
C GLU A 385 2.99 13.39 13.40
N ILE A 386 2.62 14.66 13.27
CA ILE A 386 1.38 15.21 13.85
C ILE A 386 0.72 16.17 12.86
N ASP A 387 -0.60 16.03 12.71
CA ASP A 387 -1.45 16.92 11.91
C ASP A 387 -2.36 17.70 12.86
N LEU A 388 -2.09 19.00 13.00
CA LEU A 388 -2.83 19.92 13.84
C LEU A 388 -3.97 20.55 13.02
N PRO A 389 -5.23 20.43 13.48
CA PRO A 389 -6.38 20.91 12.72
C PRO A 389 -6.39 22.45 12.59
N ALA A 390 -7.19 22.94 11.63
CA ALA A 390 -7.30 24.38 11.39
C ALA A 390 -7.92 25.15 12.57
N SER A 391 -8.58 24.44 13.48
CA SER A 391 -9.20 24.97 14.71
C SER A 391 -8.21 25.23 15.84
N VAL A 392 -6.95 24.82 15.74
CA VAL A 392 -6.01 24.94 16.86
C VAL A 392 -5.64 26.39 17.10
N GLU A 393 -5.77 26.83 18.35
CA GLU A 393 -5.59 28.22 18.80
C GLU A 393 -4.42 28.36 19.77
N LYS A 394 -4.17 27.33 20.60
CA LYS A 394 -3.11 27.35 21.62
C LYS A 394 -2.44 25.99 21.79
N ILE A 395 -1.11 26.01 21.85
CA ILE A 395 -0.26 24.85 22.13
C ILE A 395 0.69 25.22 23.27
N GLU A 396 0.53 24.56 24.41
CA GLU A 396 1.29 24.91 25.60
C GLU A 396 2.68 24.25 25.67
N LYS A 397 3.40 24.60 26.73
CA LYS A 397 4.80 24.22 26.94
C LYS A 397 5.00 22.72 26.94
N GLY A 398 5.96 22.28 26.13
CA GLY A 398 6.34 20.88 25.99
C GLY A 398 5.24 19.93 25.52
N ALA A 399 4.11 20.43 25.01
CA ALA A 399 3.00 19.61 24.54
C ALA A 399 3.44 18.49 23.59
N PHE A 400 4.46 18.75 22.77
CA PHE A 400 5.06 17.83 21.81
C PHE A 400 6.56 17.63 22.05
N ASP A 401 6.98 17.51 23.32
CA ASP A 401 8.32 17.05 23.70
C ASP A 401 8.50 15.57 23.34
N ILE A 402 8.65 15.30 22.03
CA ILE A 402 8.69 13.97 21.41
C ILE A 402 9.98 13.83 20.61
N THR A 403 10.79 12.83 20.96
CA THR A 403 12.14 12.63 20.40
C THR A 403 12.15 12.17 18.95
N ASN A 404 11.09 11.51 18.49
CA ASN A 404 11.01 10.95 17.13
C ASN A 404 10.11 11.76 16.18
N LEU A 405 9.56 12.89 16.63
CA LEU A 405 8.66 13.72 15.82
C LEU A 405 9.45 14.46 14.73
N VAL A 406 9.27 14.06 13.47
CA VAL A 406 10.00 14.60 12.31
C VAL A 406 9.14 15.51 11.42
N LYS A 407 7.81 15.43 11.51
CA LYS A 407 6.90 16.20 10.68
C LYS A 407 5.76 16.78 11.50
N VAL A 408 5.60 18.10 11.43
CA VAL A 408 4.46 18.81 12.02
C VAL A 408 3.73 19.51 10.90
N THR A 409 2.45 19.19 10.70
CA THR A 409 1.58 19.95 9.82
C THR A 409 0.63 20.77 10.69
N CYS A 410 0.60 22.09 10.51
CA CYS A 410 -0.40 22.95 11.11
C CYS A 410 -1.32 23.50 10.03
N ARG A 411 -2.64 23.30 10.17
CA ARG A 411 -3.62 23.75 9.18
C ARG A 411 -4.22 25.12 9.49
N ALA A 412 -3.94 25.69 10.66
CA ALA A 412 -4.45 26.99 11.06
C ALA A 412 -3.84 28.10 10.18
N THR A 413 -4.69 28.95 9.61
CA THR A 413 -4.26 30.10 8.79
C THR A 413 -3.72 31.24 9.66
N THR A 414 -4.16 31.31 10.90
CA THR A 414 -3.58 32.18 11.93
C THR A 414 -2.68 31.32 12.83
N PRO A 415 -1.40 31.67 13.03
CA PRO A 415 -0.52 30.89 13.89
C PRO A 415 -1.09 30.76 15.31
N PRO A 416 -1.19 29.53 15.85
CA PRO A 416 -1.59 29.30 17.23
C PRO A 416 -0.59 29.93 18.21
N ALA A 417 -1.03 30.30 19.41
CA ALA A 417 -0.11 30.68 20.47
C ALA A 417 0.75 29.46 20.87
N VAL A 418 2.08 29.63 20.93
CA VAL A 418 3.05 28.59 21.30
C VAL A 418 3.88 29.00 22.50
N GLY A 419 4.45 28.02 23.21
CA GLY A 419 5.24 28.29 24.41
C GLY A 419 6.34 27.27 24.68
N THR A 420 7.36 27.15 23.82
CA THR A 420 8.37 26.06 23.88
C THR A 420 7.70 24.69 23.82
N SER A 421 6.76 24.56 22.90
CA SER A 421 5.87 23.41 22.75
C SER A 421 6.59 22.18 22.17
N PHE A 422 7.74 22.38 21.53
CA PHE A 422 8.43 21.40 20.71
C PHE A 422 9.88 21.12 21.17
N ARG A 423 10.19 21.23 22.47
CA ARG A 423 11.56 21.36 23.00
C ARG A 423 12.51 20.17 22.74
N ALA A 424 11.98 18.98 22.41
CA ALA A 424 12.82 17.79 22.19
C ALA A 424 13.89 18.00 21.09
N THR A 425 15.08 17.43 21.30
CA THR A 425 16.35 17.79 20.64
C THR A 425 16.54 17.31 19.19
N ASN A 426 15.50 16.80 18.53
CA ASN A 426 15.60 16.28 17.15
C ASN A 426 15.33 17.35 16.08
N SER A 427 15.55 18.63 16.42
CA SER A 427 15.24 19.79 15.57
C SER A 427 15.85 19.72 14.18
N SER A 428 17.04 19.12 14.04
CA SER A 428 17.76 18.91 12.77
C SER A 428 17.01 18.04 11.75
N ARG A 429 15.99 17.28 12.17
CA ARG A 429 15.16 16.43 11.31
C ARG A 429 13.72 16.92 11.19
N ARG A 430 13.29 17.84 12.07
CA ARG A 430 11.89 18.23 12.19
C ARG A 430 11.52 19.36 11.25
N VAL A 431 10.46 19.17 10.46
CA VAL A 431 9.95 20.18 9.52
C VAL A 431 8.54 20.60 9.90
N LEU A 432 8.29 21.92 9.83
CA LEU A 432 6.96 22.50 10.00
C LEU A 432 6.32 22.83 8.64
N TYR A 433 5.11 22.33 8.43
CA TYR A 433 4.30 22.54 7.23
C TYR A 433 3.07 23.40 7.56
N VAL A 434 2.90 24.56 6.90
CA VAL A 434 1.83 25.54 7.19
C VAL A 434 1.11 26.02 5.92
N PRO A 435 -0.10 26.62 6.01
CA PRO A 435 -0.80 27.15 4.84
C PRO A 435 0.07 28.13 4.05
N ALA A 436 0.02 28.03 2.72
CA ALA A 436 0.88 28.81 1.83
C ALA A 436 0.77 30.32 2.09
N GLY A 437 -0.45 30.81 2.32
CA GLY A 437 -0.72 32.23 2.60
C GLY A 437 -0.35 32.68 4.01
N SER A 438 0.12 31.78 4.88
CA SER A 438 0.42 32.07 6.29
C SER A 438 1.90 31.93 6.63
N ILE A 439 2.76 31.57 5.68
CA ILE A 439 4.20 31.30 5.90
C ILE A 439 4.87 32.47 6.62
N ASP A 440 4.68 33.69 6.14
CA ASP A 440 5.32 34.88 6.73
C ASP A 440 4.81 35.16 8.14
N THR A 441 3.52 34.93 8.40
CA THR A 441 2.91 35.09 9.74
C THR A 441 3.43 34.05 10.72
N TYR A 442 3.65 32.81 10.27
CA TYR A 442 4.29 31.77 11.09
C TYR A 442 5.76 32.10 11.36
N ALA A 443 6.50 32.58 10.35
CA ALA A 443 7.90 32.97 10.51
C ALA A 443 8.07 34.07 11.56
N SER A 444 7.16 35.05 11.61
CA SER A 444 7.19 36.10 12.63
C SER A 444 6.68 35.63 14.00
N SER A 445 5.53 34.96 14.06
CA SER A 445 4.87 34.60 15.32
C SER A 445 5.54 33.44 16.05
N TRP A 446 6.11 32.49 15.30
CA TRP A 446 6.80 31.32 15.85
C TRP A 446 8.32 31.42 15.70
N GLY A 447 8.88 32.60 15.42
CA GLY A 447 10.30 32.76 15.07
C GLY A 447 11.26 32.03 16.02
N THR A 448 11.09 32.19 17.34
CA THR A 448 11.91 31.51 18.35
C THR A 448 11.66 30.00 18.40
N GLU A 449 10.41 29.56 18.27
CA GLU A 449 10.05 28.12 18.28
C GLU A 449 10.62 27.42 17.04
N ILE A 450 10.47 28.03 15.87
CA ILE A 450 11.00 27.55 14.58
C ILE A 450 12.53 27.46 14.66
N ALA A 451 13.21 28.55 15.02
CA ALA A 451 14.66 28.60 15.07
C ALA A 451 15.27 27.58 16.06
N SER A 452 14.56 27.30 17.16
CA SER A 452 15.06 26.39 18.19
C SER A 452 14.78 24.91 17.87
N TYR A 453 13.61 24.61 17.29
CA TYR A 453 13.06 23.25 17.31
C TYR A 453 12.71 22.68 15.93
N PHE A 454 12.91 23.44 14.86
CA PHE A 454 12.64 23.02 13.49
C PHE A 454 13.83 23.34 12.57
N ARG A 455 14.10 22.45 11.61
CA ARG A 455 15.12 22.68 10.58
C ARG A 455 14.63 23.58 9.45
N GLY A 456 13.32 23.80 9.36
CA GLY A 456 12.71 24.59 8.29
C GLY A 456 11.20 24.68 8.37
N LEU A 457 10.69 25.71 7.68
CA LEU A 457 9.28 26.02 7.47
C LEU A 457 8.95 25.80 5.98
N ILE A 458 7.89 25.05 5.67
CA ILE A 458 7.50 24.69 4.31
C ILE A 458 6.00 24.97 4.08
N SER A 459 5.66 25.42 2.87
CA SER A 459 4.26 25.50 2.41
C SER A 459 3.62 24.12 2.32
N ASN A 460 2.45 23.94 2.94
CA ASN A 460 1.69 22.68 2.88
C ASN A 460 0.66 22.66 1.74
N GLY A 461 0.57 23.72 0.92
CA GLY A 461 -0.38 23.83 -0.19
C GLY A 461 -1.85 23.91 0.23
N TYR A 462 -2.14 24.10 1.52
CA TYR A 462 -3.49 24.20 2.05
C TYR A 462 -4.19 25.46 1.54
N LYS A 463 -5.29 25.27 0.79
CA LYS A 463 -6.25 26.32 0.45
C LYS A 463 -7.50 26.08 1.29
N PRO A 464 -7.80 26.91 2.30
CA PRO A 464 -9.09 26.83 2.97
C PRO A 464 -10.19 27.05 1.92
N TYR A 465 -11.18 26.17 1.88
CA TYR A 465 -12.40 26.47 1.13
C TYR A 465 -13.02 27.75 1.70
N PRO A 466 -13.57 28.65 0.87
CA PRO A 466 -14.30 29.79 1.39
C PRO A 466 -15.48 29.26 2.20
N ILE A 467 -15.47 29.55 3.50
CA ILE A 467 -16.66 29.42 4.34
C ILE A 467 -17.58 30.56 3.85
N GLN A 468 -18.73 30.20 3.27
CA GLN A 468 -19.82 31.14 3.01
C GLN A 468 -20.44 31.61 4.31
#